data_AF-A0A2T1CKW0-F1
#
_entry.id   AF-A0A2T1CKW0-F1
#
_cell.length_a   1.000
_cell.length_b   1.000
_cell.length_c   1.000
_cell.angle_alpha   90.00
_cell.angle_beta   90.00
_cell.angle_gamma   90.00
#
_symmetry.space_group_name_H-M   'P 1'
#
loop_
_entity.id
_entity.type
_entity.pdbx_description
1 polymer ?
#
loop_
_entity_poly.entity_id
_entity_poly.type
_entity_poly.pdbx_seq_one_letter_code
_entity_poly.pdbx_strand_id
1 'polypeptide(L)'
;MKKLFAQMPKKYKISLIFVLGLLSVAGITWKPIGINYGKWLAAGESDPTGDMSVLLSGSNARLKTLIELYEEGKVQGIYYAAGIDETVEDLTEYRNIFAKYKLPTQDLYCGELVESTFNEAQAFKRKLAEIKNPVNKIILVSDRYHLRRGIWSFNKVLGDEIEVTAYSTPSSPEIADLHWWKHQSSREQVIGETKKMGFYFIYYGLLNQGNLITHGDVNRITTGKVAQGVNRPCEIVLPQLTTNK
;
A
#
# COMPACT_ATOMS: atom_id res chain seq x y z
N MET A 1 6.38 -46.14 25.14
CA MET A 1 5.72 -45.93 23.82
C MET A 1 5.12 -47.20 23.19
N LYS A 2 5.84 -48.33 23.05
CA LYS A 2 5.30 -49.55 22.41
C LYS A 2 4.00 -50.12 23.04
N LYS A 3 3.86 -50.10 24.37
CA LYS A 3 2.65 -50.61 25.07
C LYS A 3 1.39 -49.75 24.85
N LEU A 4 1.54 -48.42 24.73
CA LEU A 4 0.44 -47.49 24.49
C LEU A 4 -0.15 -47.63 23.07
N PHE A 5 0.72 -47.83 22.07
CA PHE A 5 0.30 -48.06 20.69
C PHE A 5 -0.34 -49.43 20.48
N ALA A 6 -0.03 -50.44 21.30
CA ALA A 6 -0.65 -51.76 21.17
C ALA A 6 -2.12 -51.75 21.59
N GLN A 7 -2.47 -51.02 22.66
CA GLN A 7 -3.80 -51.01 23.27
C GLN A 7 -4.82 -50.04 22.63
N MET A 8 -4.41 -49.16 21.72
CA MET A 8 -5.36 -48.25 21.06
C MET A 8 -6.29 -48.97 20.06
N PRO A 9 -7.60 -48.64 20.03
CA PRO A 9 -8.51 -49.16 19.02
C PRO A 9 -8.08 -48.75 17.59
N LYS A 10 -8.28 -49.65 16.61
CA LYS A 10 -7.81 -49.50 15.22
C LYS A 10 -8.21 -48.17 14.56
N LYS A 11 -9.42 -47.66 14.84
CA LYS A 11 -9.92 -46.36 14.33
C LYS A 11 -9.05 -45.16 14.77
N TYR A 12 -8.60 -45.14 16.03
CA TYR A 12 -7.76 -44.05 16.53
C TYR A 12 -6.33 -44.13 16.01
N LYS A 13 -5.82 -45.34 15.70
CA LYS A 13 -4.52 -45.51 15.03
C LYS A 13 -4.54 -44.92 13.62
N ILE A 14 -5.60 -45.17 12.86
CA ILE A 14 -5.79 -44.61 11.51
C ILE A 14 -5.87 -43.08 11.59
N SER A 15 -6.70 -42.54 12.50
CA SER A 15 -6.78 -41.09 12.72
C SER A 15 -5.45 -40.47 13.13
N LEU A 16 -4.68 -41.12 14.01
CA LEU A 16 -3.38 -40.63 14.45
C LEU A 16 -2.35 -40.63 13.32
N ILE A 17 -2.27 -41.70 12.52
CA ILE A 17 -1.39 -41.76 11.34
C ILE A 17 -1.79 -40.68 10.33
N PHE A 18 -3.09 -40.47 10.11
CA PHE A 18 -3.58 -39.42 9.22
C PHE A 18 -3.19 -38.02 9.72
N VAL A 19 -3.37 -37.71 11.00
CA VAL A 19 -2.97 -36.43 11.61
C VAL A 19 -1.46 -36.24 11.52
N LEU A 20 -0.66 -37.26 11.84
CA LEU A 20 0.80 -37.20 11.71
C LEU A 20 1.25 -37.01 10.25
N GLY A 21 0.55 -37.65 9.31
CA GLY A 21 0.73 -37.46 7.88
C GLY A 21 0.46 -36.01 7.47
N LEU A 22 -0.67 -35.43 7.89
CA LEU A 22 -1.01 -34.02 7.64
C LEU A 22 0.02 -33.06 8.25
N LEU A 23 0.46 -33.29 9.49
CA LEU A 23 1.48 -32.47 10.14
C LEU A 23 2.84 -32.56 9.42
N SER A 24 3.21 -33.73 8.93
CA SER A 24 4.44 -33.92 8.16
C SER A 24 4.39 -33.20 6.82
N VAL A 25 3.26 -33.32 6.10
CA VAL A 25 3.03 -32.57 4.87
C VAL A 25 3.09 -31.06 5.14
N ALA A 26 2.37 -30.58 6.16
CA ALA A 26 2.40 -29.17 6.55
C ALA A 26 3.81 -28.69 6.91
N GLY A 27 4.59 -29.49 7.66
CA GLY A 27 5.98 -29.17 8.02
C GLY A 27 6.91 -29.02 6.81
N ILE A 28 6.65 -29.75 5.72
CA ILE A 28 7.42 -29.67 4.47
C ILE A 28 6.93 -28.52 3.59
N THR A 29 5.61 -28.34 3.45
CA THR A 29 5.02 -27.41 2.49
C THR A 29 4.90 -25.97 3.00
N TRP A 30 5.05 -25.71 4.31
CA TRP A 30 4.84 -24.36 4.83
C TRP A 30 5.85 -23.34 4.28
N LYS A 31 7.11 -23.74 4.03
CA LYS A 31 8.16 -22.83 3.53
C LYS A 31 7.82 -22.26 2.15
N PRO A 32 7.54 -23.08 1.11
CA PRO A 32 7.16 -22.53 -0.20
C PRO A 32 5.86 -21.72 -0.12
N ILE A 33 4.90 -22.12 0.72
CA ILE A 33 3.67 -21.34 0.96
C ILE A 33 4.03 -19.96 1.54
N GLY A 34 4.87 -19.91 2.56
CA GLY A 34 5.33 -18.66 3.17
C GLY A 34 6.04 -17.75 2.17
N ILE A 35 6.95 -18.29 1.35
CA ILE A 35 7.67 -17.51 0.34
C ILE A 35 6.69 -16.91 -0.66
N ASN A 36 5.79 -17.74 -1.19
CA ASN A 36 4.81 -17.31 -2.17
C ASN A 36 3.84 -16.28 -1.58
N TYR A 37 3.46 -16.42 -0.31
CA TYR A 37 2.63 -15.45 0.38
C TYR A 37 3.32 -14.10 0.53
N GLY A 38 4.60 -14.09 0.96
CA GLY A 38 5.39 -12.86 1.05
C GLY A 38 5.57 -12.17 -0.31
N LYS A 39 5.83 -12.95 -1.38
CA LYS A 39 5.87 -12.44 -2.76
C LYS A 39 4.52 -11.89 -3.22
N TRP A 40 3.44 -12.58 -2.88
CA TRP A 40 2.08 -12.12 -3.19
C TRP A 40 1.78 -10.79 -2.49
N LEU A 41 2.11 -10.62 -1.21
CA LEU A 41 1.96 -9.33 -0.52
C LEU A 41 2.86 -8.24 -1.12
N ALA A 42 4.09 -8.60 -1.51
CA ALA A 42 5.04 -7.67 -2.10
C ALA A 42 4.53 -7.00 -3.38
N ALA A 43 3.85 -7.74 -4.26
CA ALA A 43 3.07 -7.27 -5.42
C ALA A 43 3.68 -6.23 -6.40
N GLY A 44 4.93 -5.81 -6.21
CA GLY A 44 5.59 -4.80 -7.04
C GLY A 44 6.19 -5.37 -8.32
N GLU A 45 6.20 -4.55 -9.37
CA GLU A 45 6.82 -4.83 -10.66
C GLU A 45 8.33 -4.57 -10.61
N SER A 46 9.08 -5.23 -11.50
CA SER A 46 10.53 -5.01 -11.62
C SER A 46 10.90 -3.84 -12.53
N ASP A 47 10.05 -3.51 -13.48
CA ASP A 47 10.26 -2.42 -14.45
C ASP A 47 8.95 -1.64 -14.64
N PRO A 48 8.61 -0.74 -13.68
CA PRO A 48 7.33 -0.03 -13.70
C PRO A 48 7.35 1.08 -14.76
N THR A 49 6.35 1.10 -15.64
CA THR A 49 6.11 2.24 -16.56
C THR A 49 4.62 2.54 -16.61
N GLY A 50 4.24 3.82 -16.59
CA GLY A 50 2.83 4.23 -16.62
C GLY A 50 2.66 5.70 -16.92
N ASP A 51 1.46 6.22 -16.73
CA ASP A 51 1.17 7.64 -16.95
C ASP A 51 1.47 8.47 -15.69
N MET A 52 1.23 7.89 -14.51
CA MET A 52 1.38 8.61 -13.24
C MET A 52 1.91 7.72 -12.12
N SER A 53 2.86 8.24 -11.35
CA SER A 53 3.24 7.65 -10.06
C SER A 53 2.36 8.23 -8.95
N VAL A 54 1.82 7.36 -8.10
CA VAL A 54 0.85 7.71 -7.05
C VAL A 54 1.41 7.24 -5.71
N LEU A 55 1.59 8.15 -4.77
CA LEU A 55 2.10 7.81 -3.44
C LEU A 55 1.01 7.19 -2.56
N LEU A 56 1.32 6.09 -1.87
CA LEU A 56 0.51 5.58 -0.75
C LEU A 56 1.16 5.98 0.57
N SER A 57 0.63 7.01 1.22
CA SER A 57 1.09 7.62 2.48
C SER A 57 2.56 8.10 2.47
N GLY A 58 2.83 9.21 3.15
CA GLY A 58 4.14 9.86 3.16
C GLY A 58 5.22 9.07 3.90
N SER A 59 6.36 8.84 3.22
CA SER A 59 7.65 8.63 3.87
C SER A 59 8.74 9.13 2.94
N ASN A 60 9.88 9.56 3.50
CA ASN A 60 10.98 10.10 2.71
C ASN A 60 11.46 9.14 1.60
N ALA A 61 11.47 7.83 1.88
CA ALA A 61 11.92 6.83 0.90
C ALA A 61 10.90 6.64 -0.24
N ARG A 62 9.60 6.62 0.09
CA ARG A 62 8.53 6.51 -0.92
C ARG A 62 8.46 7.76 -1.80
N LEU A 63 8.62 8.95 -1.22
CA LEU A 63 8.66 10.21 -1.99
C LEU A 63 9.83 10.24 -2.97
N LYS A 64 11.02 9.84 -2.53
CA LYS A 64 12.19 9.75 -3.42
C LYS A 64 11.94 8.77 -4.56
N THR A 65 11.44 7.57 -4.26
CA THR A 65 11.13 6.54 -5.26
C THR A 65 10.11 7.05 -6.28
N LEU A 66 9.06 7.74 -5.83
CA LEU A 66 8.04 8.36 -6.67
C LEU A 66 8.64 9.40 -7.63
N ILE A 67 9.53 10.26 -7.14
CA ILE A 67 10.21 11.27 -7.96
C ILE A 67 11.22 10.63 -8.92
N GLU A 68 11.96 9.60 -8.48
CA GLU A 68 12.93 8.86 -9.32
C GLU A 68 12.25 8.23 -10.53
N LEU A 69 11.05 7.65 -10.38
CA LEU A 69 10.27 7.13 -11.52
C LEU A 69 9.96 8.21 -12.56
N TYR A 70 9.70 9.44 -12.12
CA TYR A 70 9.45 10.56 -13.03
C TYR A 70 10.74 11.03 -13.73
N GLU A 71 11.82 11.21 -12.98
CA GLU A 71 13.13 11.65 -13.54
C GLU A 71 13.71 10.62 -14.53
N GLU A 72 13.44 9.33 -14.30
CA GLU A 72 13.81 8.24 -15.23
C GLU A 72 12.90 8.15 -16.47
N GLY A 73 11.87 8.99 -16.56
CA GLY A 73 10.90 8.99 -17.68
C GLY A 73 9.96 7.78 -17.68
N LYS A 74 9.84 7.06 -16.56
CA LYS A 74 8.94 5.90 -16.42
C LYS A 74 7.48 6.30 -16.20
N VAL A 75 7.24 7.53 -15.74
CA VAL A 75 5.91 8.14 -15.62
C VAL A 75 5.93 9.59 -16.11
N GLN A 76 4.76 10.12 -16.45
CA GLN A 76 4.59 11.48 -16.98
C GLN A 76 4.04 12.46 -15.94
N GLY A 77 3.62 11.98 -14.77
CA GLY A 77 3.09 12.80 -13.70
C GLY A 77 3.23 12.17 -12.33
N ILE A 78 3.09 13.01 -11.32
CA ILE A 78 3.21 12.64 -9.91
C ILE A 78 1.94 13.07 -9.17
N TYR A 79 1.35 12.15 -8.42
CA TYR A 79 0.29 12.44 -7.46
C TYR A 79 0.75 12.15 -6.03
N TYR A 80 0.57 13.14 -5.16
CA TYR A 80 0.80 13.05 -3.72
C TYR A 80 -0.48 13.37 -2.94
N ALA A 81 -0.77 12.61 -1.90
CA ALA A 81 -1.80 12.94 -0.91
C ALA A 81 -1.21 12.73 0.49
N ALA A 82 -1.54 13.63 1.41
CA ALA A 82 -1.00 13.63 2.76
C ALA A 82 -1.90 12.86 3.73
N GLY A 83 -1.28 12.08 4.62
CA GLY A 83 -1.96 11.45 5.75
C GLY A 83 -2.48 12.48 6.76
N ILE A 84 -3.59 12.19 7.43
CA ILE A 84 -4.08 13.03 8.55
C ILE A 84 -3.16 13.01 9.79
N ASP A 85 -2.32 11.99 9.88
CA ASP A 85 -1.38 11.72 10.96
C ASP A 85 0.03 12.28 10.68
N GLU A 86 0.27 12.83 9.49
CA GLU A 86 1.50 13.56 9.16
C GLU A 86 1.59 14.85 10.01
N THR A 87 2.79 15.19 10.45
CA THR A 87 3.08 16.41 11.23
C THR A 87 3.57 17.55 10.32
N VAL A 88 3.61 18.78 10.84
CA VAL A 88 4.18 19.92 10.09
C VAL A 88 5.65 19.67 9.77
N GLU A 89 6.37 19.00 10.67
CA GLU A 89 7.75 18.58 10.49
C GLU A 89 7.87 17.61 9.31
N ASP A 90 7.02 16.57 9.24
CA ASP A 90 7.00 15.61 8.12
C ASP A 90 6.74 16.32 6.79
N LEU A 91 5.72 17.18 6.74
CA LEU A 91 5.37 17.92 5.52
C LEU A 91 6.50 18.88 5.08
N THR A 92 7.19 19.49 6.04
CA THR A 92 8.34 20.34 5.76
C THR A 92 9.51 19.52 5.21
N GLU A 93 9.73 18.32 5.71
CA GLU A 93 10.73 17.41 5.15
C GLU A 93 10.36 16.98 3.73
N TYR A 94 9.09 16.66 3.47
CA TYR A 94 8.58 16.31 2.14
C TYR A 94 8.76 17.46 1.16
N ARG A 95 8.45 18.70 1.57
CA ARG A 95 8.74 19.91 0.80
C ARG A 95 10.22 19.99 0.42
N ASN A 96 11.11 19.76 1.39
CA ASN A 96 12.55 19.79 1.17
C ASN A 96 13.03 18.69 0.22
N ILE A 97 12.33 17.55 0.16
CA ILE A 97 12.59 16.51 -0.83
C ILE A 97 12.16 16.99 -2.21
N PHE A 98 10.91 17.41 -2.39
CA PHE A 98 10.42 17.91 -3.70
C PHE A 98 11.26 19.07 -4.24
N ALA A 99 11.68 20.01 -3.38
CA ALA A 99 12.48 21.18 -3.76
C ALA A 99 13.89 20.84 -4.29
N LYS A 100 14.39 19.62 -4.07
CA LYS A 100 15.68 19.16 -4.63
C LYS A 100 15.59 18.83 -6.10
N TYR A 101 14.39 18.62 -6.63
CA TYR A 101 14.16 18.18 -8.01
C TYR A 101 13.50 19.30 -8.82
N LYS A 102 13.82 19.36 -10.11
CA LYS A 102 13.29 20.39 -11.02
C LYS A 102 12.00 19.89 -11.68
N LEU A 103 10.97 19.68 -10.87
CA LEU A 103 9.71 19.11 -11.31
C LEU A 103 8.80 20.22 -11.87
N PRO A 104 8.30 20.09 -13.11
CA PRO A 104 7.39 21.07 -13.68
C PRO A 104 6.02 21.01 -13.00
N THR A 105 5.49 22.16 -12.61
CA THR A 105 4.19 22.28 -11.92
C THR A 105 3.04 21.58 -12.66
N GLN A 106 3.05 21.56 -14.00
CA GLN A 106 1.98 20.94 -14.79
C GLN A 106 1.86 19.41 -14.62
N ASP A 107 2.91 18.77 -14.11
CA ASP A 107 2.99 17.31 -13.96
C ASP A 107 2.81 16.89 -12.49
N LEU A 108 2.63 17.86 -11.59
CA LEU A 108 2.46 17.65 -10.16
C LEU A 108 1.00 17.84 -9.75
N TYR A 109 0.46 16.85 -9.04
CA TYR A 109 -0.90 16.84 -8.54
C TYR A 109 -0.90 16.55 -7.05
N CYS A 110 -1.69 17.33 -6.30
CA CYS A 110 -1.82 17.15 -4.87
C CYS A 110 -3.27 16.89 -4.47
N GLY A 111 -3.49 15.76 -3.80
CA GLY A 111 -4.77 15.30 -3.30
C GLY A 111 -5.17 15.93 -1.98
N GLU A 112 -6.29 15.46 -1.46
CA GLU A 112 -6.79 15.86 -0.14
C GLU A 112 -6.09 15.10 0.99
N LEU A 113 -6.41 15.45 2.23
CA LEU A 113 -6.02 14.65 3.40
C LEU A 113 -6.72 13.28 3.39
N VAL A 114 -5.97 12.25 3.78
CA VAL A 114 -6.43 10.84 3.74
C VAL A 114 -6.16 10.14 5.07
N GLU A 115 -7.11 9.32 5.53
CA GLU A 115 -6.98 8.52 6.77
C GLU A 115 -6.60 7.06 6.48
N SER A 116 -6.81 6.60 5.24
CA SER A 116 -6.61 5.22 4.87
C SER A 116 -6.26 5.08 3.39
N THR A 117 -5.66 3.94 3.03
CA THR A 117 -5.36 3.59 1.63
C THR A 117 -6.61 3.56 0.75
N PHE A 118 -7.78 3.22 1.32
CA PHE A 118 -9.04 3.29 0.59
C PHE A 118 -9.52 4.74 0.38
N ASN A 119 -9.21 5.66 1.32
CA ASN A 119 -9.46 7.09 1.11
C ASN A 119 -8.49 7.71 0.10
N GLU A 120 -7.23 7.27 0.06
CA GLU A 120 -6.26 7.65 -0.97
C GLU A 120 -6.75 7.32 -2.36
N ALA A 121 -7.24 6.09 -2.57
CA ALA A 121 -7.82 5.68 -3.85
C ALA A 121 -9.00 6.56 -4.28
N GLN A 122 -9.87 6.93 -3.33
CA GLN A 122 -11.02 7.80 -3.61
C GLN A 122 -10.59 9.25 -3.89
N ALA A 123 -9.63 9.78 -3.13
CA ALA A 123 -9.07 11.11 -3.34
C ALA A 123 -8.42 11.20 -4.72
N PHE A 124 -7.68 10.16 -5.11
CA PHE A 124 -7.11 10.05 -6.45
C PHE A 124 -8.21 10.02 -7.52
N LYS A 125 -9.24 9.19 -7.35
CA LYS A 125 -10.39 9.13 -8.29
C LYS A 125 -11.05 10.49 -8.49
N ARG A 126 -11.24 11.28 -7.42
CA ARG A 126 -11.77 12.65 -7.54
C ARG A 126 -10.81 13.57 -8.28
N LYS A 127 -9.50 13.42 -8.05
CA LYS A 127 -8.47 14.24 -8.69
C LYS A 127 -8.30 13.97 -10.19
N LEU A 128 -8.68 12.79 -10.70
CA LEU A 128 -8.58 12.45 -12.13
C LEU A 128 -9.18 13.52 -13.06
N ALA A 129 -10.30 14.14 -12.68
CA ALA A 129 -10.95 15.17 -13.48
C ALA A 129 -10.13 16.48 -13.61
N GLU A 130 -9.14 16.69 -12.74
CA GLU A 130 -8.23 17.85 -12.79
C GLU A 130 -6.93 17.55 -13.55
N ILE A 131 -6.66 16.28 -13.86
CA ILE A 131 -5.43 15.88 -14.55
C ILE A 131 -5.58 16.16 -16.04
N LYS A 132 -4.62 16.90 -16.60
CA LYS A 132 -4.68 17.38 -17.99
C LYS A 132 -4.51 16.27 -19.01
N ASN A 133 -3.63 15.32 -18.72
CA ASN A 133 -3.32 14.21 -19.61
C ASN A 133 -4.18 12.99 -19.24
N PRO A 134 -4.64 12.19 -20.22
CA PRO A 134 -5.32 10.92 -19.92
C PRO A 134 -4.46 10.02 -19.04
N VAL A 135 -5.06 9.42 -18.01
CA VAL A 135 -4.41 8.45 -17.12
C VAL A 135 -5.08 7.11 -17.34
N ASN A 136 -4.36 6.19 -17.97
CA ASN A 136 -4.81 4.82 -18.23
C ASN A 136 -4.05 3.80 -17.37
N LYS A 137 -2.83 4.13 -16.94
CA LYS A 137 -2.00 3.29 -16.07
C LYS A 137 -1.33 4.10 -14.97
N ILE A 138 -1.45 3.62 -13.73
CA ILE A 138 -0.76 4.21 -12.58
C ILE A 138 0.23 3.24 -11.95
N ILE A 139 1.29 3.80 -11.38
CA ILE A 139 2.27 3.09 -10.56
C ILE A 139 2.10 3.53 -9.10
N LEU A 140 1.56 2.64 -8.26
CA LEU A 140 1.49 2.88 -6.82
C LEU A 140 2.87 2.71 -6.18
N VAL A 141 3.33 3.71 -5.43
CA VAL A 141 4.62 3.66 -4.75
C VAL A 141 4.42 3.52 -3.24
N SER A 142 4.96 2.45 -2.67
CA SER A 142 4.91 2.20 -1.22
C SER A 142 5.94 1.16 -0.76
N ASP A 143 5.87 0.77 0.51
CA ASP A 143 6.70 -0.30 1.07
C ASP A 143 6.24 -1.66 0.59
N ARG A 144 7.20 -2.58 0.41
CA ARG A 144 7.02 -3.92 -0.14
C ARG A 144 5.71 -4.59 0.27
N TYR A 145 5.48 -4.88 1.56
CA TYR A 145 4.31 -5.65 1.98
C TYR A 145 2.98 -4.87 1.97
N HIS A 146 3.02 -3.55 1.77
CA HIS A 146 1.84 -2.68 1.69
C HIS A 146 1.21 -2.65 0.29
N LEU A 147 1.99 -2.96 -0.75
CA LEU A 147 1.59 -2.75 -2.15
C LEU A 147 0.34 -3.54 -2.54
N ARG A 148 0.18 -4.80 -2.10
CA ARG A 148 -1.01 -5.60 -2.44
C ARG A 148 -2.30 -4.92 -1.98
N ARG A 149 -2.29 -4.26 -0.81
CA ARG A 149 -3.50 -3.60 -0.28
C ARG A 149 -3.78 -2.30 -1.02
N GLY A 150 -2.72 -1.58 -1.40
CA GLY A 150 -2.79 -0.46 -2.33
C GLY A 150 -3.48 -0.83 -3.62
N ILE A 151 -2.93 -1.83 -4.34
CA ILE A 151 -3.47 -2.32 -5.61
C ILE A 151 -4.94 -2.71 -5.47
N TRP A 152 -5.27 -3.50 -4.45
CA TRP A 152 -6.65 -3.92 -4.22
C TRP A 152 -7.59 -2.73 -3.99
N SER A 153 -7.18 -1.75 -3.19
CA SER A 153 -8.01 -0.58 -2.87
C SER A 153 -8.24 0.30 -4.09
N PHE A 154 -7.19 0.56 -4.87
CA PHE A 154 -7.27 1.36 -6.08
C PHE A 154 -8.09 0.65 -7.17
N ASN A 155 -7.88 -0.64 -7.42
CA ASN A 155 -8.72 -1.40 -8.35
C ASN A 155 -10.20 -1.40 -7.93
N LYS A 156 -10.48 -1.51 -6.62
CA LYS A 156 -11.86 -1.49 -6.12
C LYS A 156 -12.56 -0.15 -6.37
N VAL A 157 -11.83 0.96 -6.33
CA VAL A 157 -12.36 2.32 -6.48
C VAL A 157 -12.38 2.78 -7.94
N LEU A 158 -11.31 2.51 -8.69
CA LEU A 158 -11.13 2.92 -10.08
C LEU A 158 -11.84 1.99 -11.06
N GLY A 159 -12.06 0.72 -10.68
CA GLY A 159 -12.57 -0.29 -11.59
C GLY A 159 -11.55 -0.64 -12.68
N ASP A 160 -12.04 -1.13 -13.82
CA ASP A 160 -11.20 -1.58 -14.94
C ASP A 160 -10.80 -0.43 -15.89
N GLU A 161 -11.15 0.81 -15.56
CA GLU A 161 -10.85 2.00 -16.40
C GLU A 161 -9.37 2.38 -16.37
N ILE A 162 -8.68 2.08 -15.27
CA ILE A 162 -7.26 2.43 -15.06
C ILE A 162 -6.52 1.18 -14.59
N GLU A 163 -5.47 0.80 -15.32
CA GLU A 163 -4.55 -0.25 -14.91
C GLU A 163 -3.76 0.20 -13.67
N VAL A 164 -3.86 -0.57 -12.59
CA VAL A 164 -3.14 -0.30 -11.35
C VAL A 164 -2.01 -1.30 -11.18
N THR A 165 -0.79 -0.79 -11.22
CA THR A 165 0.43 -1.54 -10.91
C THR A 165 1.14 -0.89 -9.73
N ALA A 166 2.25 -1.47 -9.27
CA ALA A 166 2.91 -0.96 -8.09
C ALA A 166 4.43 -1.16 -8.15
N TYR A 167 5.15 -0.30 -7.44
CA TYR A 167 6.59 -0.37 -7.30
C TYR A 167 7.00 -0.16 -5.84
N SER A 168 7.93 -0.99 -5.38
CA SER A 168 8.39 -0.94 -3.99
C SER A 168 9.51 0.06 -3.85
N THR A 169 9.44 0.90 -2.81
CA THR A 169 10.63 1.61 -2.32
C THR A 169 11.70 0.61 -1.87
N PRO A 170 13.00 0.98 -1.90
CA PRO A 170 14.06 0.18 -1.32
C PRO A 170 13.71 -0.29 0.10
N SER A 171 13.91 -1.58 0.35
CA SER A 171 13.58 -2.24 1.61
C SER A 171 14.86 -2.62 2.34
N SER A 172 14.79 -2.71 3.68
CA SER A 172 15.90 -3.30 4.44
C SER A 172 16.15 -4.75 4.03
N PRO A 173 17.36 -5.30 4.25
CA PRO A 173 17.67 -6.69 3.90
C PRO A 173 16.70 -7.69 4.54
N GLU A 174 16.26 -7.42 5.77
CA GLU A 174 15.28 -8.23 6.48
C GLU A 174 13.95 -8.28 5.73
N ILE A 175 13.42 -7.12 5.33
CA ILE A 175 12.14 -6.98 4.61
C ILE A 175 12.23 -7.59 3.20
N ALA A 176 13.39 -7.51 2.55
CA ALA A 176 13.62 -8.07 1.23
C ALA A 176 13.79 -9.61 1.22
N ASP A 177 14.10 -10.23 2.36
CA ASP A 177 14.32 -11.68 2.45
C ASP A 177 13.03 -12.47 2.15
N LEU A 178 13.14 -13.45 1.24
CA LEU A 178 12.04 -14.37 0.91
C LEU A 178 11.58 -15.20 2.11
N HIS A 179 12.48 -15.45 3.07
CA HIS A 179 12.21 -16.15 4.32
C HIS A 179 11.82 -15.16 5.42
N TRP A 180 10.93 -14.22 5.10
CA TRP A 180 10.45 -13.13 5.97
C TRP A 180 10.11 -13.58 7.39
N TRP A 181 9.66 -14.82 7.57
CA TRP A 181 9.33 -15.37 8.89
C TRP A 181 10.54 -15.51 9.82
N LYS A 182 11.78 -15.42 9.32
CA LYS A 182 13.00 -15.44 10.13
C LYS A 182 13.21 -14.13 10.88
N HIS A 183 12.75 -13.01 10.32
CA HIS A 183 13.01 -11.67 10.83
C HIS A 183 11.79 -11.12 11.56
N GLN A 184 11.98 -10.55 12.75
CA GLN A 184 10.87 -10.02 13.55
C GLN A 184 10.12 -8.89 12.84
N SER A 185 10.87 -7.91 12.35
CA SER A 185 10.36 -6.77 11.58
C SER A 185 9.47 -7.21 10.42
N SER A 186 9.91 -8.23 9.66
CA SER A 186 9.20 -8.76 8.51
C SER A 186 7.96 -9.54 8.91
N ARG A 187 8.01 -10.34 9.99
CA ARG A 187 6.83 -11.02 10.54
C ARG A 187 5.74 -10.03 10.94
N GLU A 188 6.12 -8.97 11.65
CA GLU A 188 5.19 -7.93 12.12
C GLU A 188 4.50 -7.24 10.95
N GLN A 189 5.24 -6.86 9.91
CA GLN A 189 4.67 -6.26 8.70
C GLN A 189 3.74 -7.22 7.94
N VAL A 190 4.18 -8.46 7.69
CA VAL A 190 3.38 -9.45 6.97
C VAL A 190 2.09 -9.75 7.72
N ILE A 191 2.15 -10.01 9.03
CA ILE A 191 0.96 -10.29 9.85
C ILE A 191 0.04 -9.07 9.92
N GLY A 192 0.61 -7.87 10.10
CA GLY A 192 -0.14 -6.61 10.13
C GLY A 192 -0.90 -6.36 8.84
N GLU A 193 -0.23 -6.48 7.70
CA GLU A 193 -0.87 -6.29 6.39
C GLU A 193 -1.85 -7.41 6.05
N THR A 194 -1.60 -8.65 6.50
CA THR A 194 -2.58 -9.75 6.39
C THR A 194 -3.89 -9.42 7.09
N LYS A 195 -3.81 -8.94 8.35
CA LYS A 195 -4.99 -8.55 9.14
C LYS A 195 -5.74 -7.40 8.48
N LYS A 196 -5.03 -6.35 8.05
CA LYS A 196 -5.63 -5.22 7.33
C LYS A 196 -6.29 -5.66 6.03
N MET A 197 -5.67 -6.55 5.27
CA MET A 197 -6.26 -7.09 4.04
C MET A 197 -7.57 -7.82 4.32
N GLY A 198 -7.61 -8.67 5.35
CA GLY A 198 -8.83 -9.35 5.78
C GLY A 198 -9.93 -8.36 6.14
N PHE A 199 -9.61 -7.32 6.91
CA PHE A 199 -10.54 -6.23 7.21
C PHE A 199 -11.03 -5.53 5.94
N TYR A 200 -10.14 -5.13 5.04
CA TYR A 200 -10.50 -4.42 3.80
C TYR A 200 -11.41 -5.25 2.91
N PHE A 201 -11.09 -6.54 2.73
CA PHE A 201 -11.89 -7.46 1.94
C PHE A 201 -13.30 -7.62 2.51
N ILE A 202 -13.45 -7.74 3.83
CA ILE A 202 -14.76 -7.86 4.47
C ILE A 202 -15.50 -6.53 4.43
N TYR A 203 -14.89 -5.45 4.92
CA TYR A 203 -15.55 -4.16 5.14
C TYR A 203 -15.85 -3.42 3.83
N TYR A 204 -14.83 -3.19 3.00
CA TYR A 204 -14.98 -2.46 1.73
C TYR A 204 -15.38 -3.39 0.57
N GLY A 205 -15.01 -4.67 0.63
CA GLY A 205 -15.31 -5.64 -0.42
C GLY A 205 -16.70 -6.24 -0.27
N LEU A 206 -16.88 -7.11 0.72
CA LEU A 206 -18.09 -7.91 0.94
C LEU A 206 -19.28 -7.07 1.43
N LEU A 207 -19.05 -6.21 2.43
CA LEU A 207 -20.10 -5.37 3.01
C LEU A 207 -20.33 -4.08 2.23
N ASN A 208 -19.49 -3.80 1.23
CA ASN A 208 -19.52 -2.61 0.37
C ASN A 208 -19.63 -1.28 1.16
N GLN A 209 -19.01 -1.19 2.34
CA GLN A 209 -19.05 -0.02 3.24
C GLN A 209 -18.09 1.10 2.78
N GLY A 210 -17.86 1.23 1.47
CA GLY A 210 -16.90 2.15 0.86
C GLY A 210 -17.51 3.02 -0.23
N ASN A 211 -18.75 3.49 -0.03
CA ASN A 211 -19.36 4.45 -0.95
C ASN A 211 -18.44 5.64 -1.16
N LEU A 212 -18.40 6.16 -2.39
CA LEU A 212 -17.60 7.33 -2.76
C LEU A 212 -17.91 8.49 -1.80
N ILE A 213 -16.96 8.80 -0.95
CA ILE A 213 -16.96 9.91 0.00
C ILE A 213 -16.80 11.19 -0.84
N THR A 214 -17.72 12.15 -0.69
CA THR A 214 -17.59 13.45 -1.36
C THR A 214 -16.53 14.31 -0.67
N HIS A 215 -16.09 15.42 -1.29
CA HIS A 215 -15.21 16.41 -0.64
C HIS A 215 -15.78 16.89 0.72
N GLY A 216 -17.11 17.05 0.83
CA GLY A 216 -17.77 17.42 2.08
C GLY A 216 -17.72 16.35 3.16
N ASP A 217 -17.75 15.06 2.77
CA ASP A 217 -17.65 13.95 3.70
C ASP A 217 -16.22 13.75 4.24
N VAL A 218 -15.19 14.09 3.45
CA VAL A 218 -13.78 14.04 3.91
C VAL A 218 -13.60 14.91 5.14
N ASN A 219 -14.04 16.17 5.08
CA ASN A 219 -13.97 17.09 6.23
C ASN A 219 -14.68 16.51 7.46
N ARG A 220 -15.85 15.88 7.30
CA ARG A 220 -16.58 15.25 8.42
C ARG A 220 -15.79 14.11 9.05
N ILE A 221 -15.09 13.31 8.26
CA ILE A 221 -14.35 12.12 8.73
C ILE A 221 -13.01 12.52 9.38
N THR A 222 -12.38 13.58 8.88
CA THR A 222 -11.07 14.04 9.36
C THR A 222 -11.17 15.07 10.48
N THR A 223 -12.33 15.72 10.70
CA THR A 223 -12.53 16.72 11.76
C THR A 223 -12.11 16.18 13.13
N GLY A 224 -11.22 16.90 13.82
CA GLY A 224 -10.72 16.54 15.15
C GLY A 224 -9.62 15.46 15.16
N LYS A 225 -9.26 14.90 13.99
CA LYS A 225 -8.18 13.92 13.85
C LYS A 225 -6.93 14.46 13.14
N VAL A 226 -7.07 15.53 12.36
CA VAL A 226 -5.95 16.18 11.63
C VAL A 226 -4.98 16.79 12.63
N ALA A 227 -3.68 16.50 12.46
CA ALA A 227 -2.62 17.12 13.24
C ALA A 227 -2.66 18.66 13.14
N GLN A 228 -2.31 19.34 14.23
CA GLN A 228 -2.34 20.80 14.27
C GLN A 228 -1.42 21.40 13.18
N GLY A 229 -1.97 22.30 12.36
CA GLY A 229 -1.22 22.95 11.28
C GLY A 229 -1.21 22.20 9.94
N VAL A 230 -1.86 21.03 9.85
CA VAL A 230 -1.81 20.13 8.68
C VAL A 230 -3.07 20.23 7.80
N ASN A 231 -3.93 21.22 8.04
CA ASN A 231 -5.21 21.37 7.31
C ASN A 231 -5.05 21.64 5.80
N ARG A 232 -3.88 22.10 5.34
CA ARG A 232 -3.59 22.43 3.95
C ARG A 232 -2.22 21.87 3.53
N PRO A 233 -2.06 20.55 3.52
CA PRO A 233 -0.74 19.92 3.40
C PRO A 233 -0.08 20.21 2.05
N CYS A 234 -0.87 20.29 0.98
CA CYS A 234 -0.39 20.63 -0.36
C CYS A 234 0.29 21.99 -0.45
N GLU A 235 -0.15 22.97 0.35
CA GLU A 235 0.46 24.31 0.34
C GLU A 235 1.82 24.33 1.03
N ILE A 236 2.03 23.38 1.95
CA ILE A 236 3.30 23.19 2.65
C ILE A 236 4.26 22.41 1.75
N VAL A 237 3.82 21.25 1.25
CA VAL A 237 4.67 20.31 0.50
C VAL A 237 4.95 20.78 -0.92
N LEU A 238 3.95 21.31 -1.62
CA LEU A 238 4.02 21.71 -3.03
C LEU A 238 3.52 23.16 -3.23
N PRO A 239 4.17 24.16 -2.61
CA PRO A 239 3.73 25.57 -2.68
C PRO A 239 3.66 26.12 -4.12
N GLN A 240 4.42 25.55 -5.06
CA GLN A 240 4.35 25.94 -6.48
C GLN A 240 2.99 25.67 -7.14
N LEU A 241 2.15 24.81 -6.54
CA LEU A 241 0.80 24.55 -7.01
C LEU A 241 -0.21 25.63 -6.57
N THR A 242 0.10 26.41 -5.54
CA THR A 242 -0.81 27.47 -5.03
C THR A 242 -0.52 28.83 -5.65
N THR A 243 0.72 29.09 -6.05
CA THR A 243 1.15 30.36 -6.65
C THR A 243 0.64 30.59 -8.07
N ASN A 244 0.06 29.56 -8.71
CA ASN A 244 -0.44 29.60 -10.08
C ASN A 244 -1.99 29.66 -10.17
N LYS A 245 -2.67 30.01 -9.08
CA LYS A 245 -4.12 30.27 -9.05
C LYS A 245 -4.42 31.77 -9.09
#